data_AF-A0A0R3PVL5-F1
#
_entry.id   AF-A0A0R3PVL5-F1
#
_cell.length_a   1.000
_cell.length_b   1.000
_cell.length_c   1.000
_cell.angle_alpha   90.00
_cell.angle_beta   90.00
_cell.angle_gamma   90.00
#
_symmetry.space_group_name_H-M   'P 1'
#
loop_
_entity.id
_entity.type
_entity.pdbx_description
1 polymer ?
#
loop_
_entity_poly.entity_id
_entity_poly.type
_entity_poly.pdbx_seq_one_letter_code
_entity_poly.pdbx_strand_id
1 'polypeptide(L)' 'MSPAIKSCVQDRQLARFYAPQLDQHIESLSLAVEDFLGTVENNLPPRDFVQKGKLVCYGL' A
#
# COMPACT_ATOMS: atom_id res chain seq x y z
N MET A 1 26.16 -15.12 -24.72
CA MET A 1 25.07 -14.33 -24.11
C MET A 1 25.67 -13.50 -22.97
N SER A 2 25.79 -12.18 -23.13
CA SER A 2 26.53 -11.30 -22.20
C SER A 2 25.84 -11.15 -20.84
N PRO A 3 26.59 -11.13 -19.72
CA PRO A 3 26.04 -11.11 -18.35
C PRO A 3 25.19 -9.87 -18.03
N ALA A 4 25.44 -8.73 -18.68
CA ALA A 4 24.67 -7.50 -18.48
C ALA A 4 23.19 -7.60 -18.90
N ILE A 5 22.87 -8.41 -19.91
CA ILE A 5 21.48 -8.62 -20.36
C ILE A 5 20.72 -9.50 -19.38
N LYS A 6 21.40 -10.42 -18.65
CA LYS A 6 20.76 -11.25 -17.63
C LYS A 6 20.20 -10.40 -16.47
N SER A 7 20.96 -9.39 -16.01
CA SER A 7 20.53 -8.45 -14.97
C SER A 7 19.27 -7.71 -15.39
N CYS A 8 19.28 -7.06 -16.56
CA CYS A 8 18.16 -6.24 -17.03
C CYS A 8 16.85 -7.03 -17.20
N VAL A 9 16.92 -8.29 -17.64
CA VAL A 9 15.73 -9.14 -17.77
C VAL A 9 15.19 -9.55 -16.41
N GLN A 10 16.05 -9.89 -15.44
CA GLN A 10 15.63 -10.25 -14.09
C GLN A 10 15.01 -9.06 -13.35
N ASP A 11 15.60 -7.88 -13.46
CA ASP A 11 15.08 -6.65 -12.85
C ASP A 11 13.69 -6.30 -13.41
N ARG A 12 13.52 -6.47 -14.73
CA ARG A 12 12.21 -6.23 -15.38
C ARG A 12 11.16 -7.25 -14.97
N GLN A 13 11.53 -8.50 -14.75
CA GLN A 13 10.61 -9.53 -14.24
C GLN A 13 10.22 -9.23 -12.79
N LEU A 14 11.18 -8.79 -11.97
CA LEU A 14 10.94 -8.39 -10.60
C LEU A 14 9.97 -7.20 -10.50
N ALA A 15 10.19 -6.17 -11.31
CA ALA A 15 9.29 -5.02 -11.38
C ALA A 15 7.87 -5.42 -11.81
N ARG A 16 7.73 -6.31 -12.79
CA ARG A 16 6.43 -6.83 -13.23
C ARG A 16 5.73 -7.67 -12.17
N PHE A 17 6.50 -8.38 -11.34
CA PHE A 17 5.95 -9.20 -10.27
C PHE A 17 5.42 -8.33 -9.12
N TYR A 18 6.17 -7.29 -8.72
CA TYR A 18 5.76 -6.40 -7.63
C TYR A 18 4.79 -5.29 -8.04
N ALA A 19 4.78 -4.86 -9.31
CA ALA A 19 3.85 -3.83 -9.78
C ALA A 19 2.39 -4.07 -9.37
N PRO A 20 1.76 -5.23 -9.66
CA PRO A 20 0.37 -5.46 -9.26
C PRO A 20 0.19 -5.55 -7.74
N GLN A 21 1.21 -5.98 -6.99
CA GLN A 21 1.16 -6.05 -5.53
C GLN A 21 1.18 -4.62 -4.95
N LEU A 22 2.04 -3.75 -5.49
CA LEU A 22 2.10 -2.35 -5.11
C LEU A 22 0.79 -1.63 -5.46
N ASP A 23 0.24 -1.84 -6.64
CA ASP A 23 -1.04 -1.25 -7.03
C ASP A 23 -2.15 -1.65 -6.05
N GLN A 24 -2.22 -2.93 -5.67
CA GLN A 24 -3.20 -3.42 -4.70
C GLN A 24 -3.00 -2.83 -3.29
N HIS A 25 -1.75 -2.70 -2.85
CA HIS A 25 -1.42 -2.09 -1.56
C HIS A 25 -1.70 -0.59 -1.54
N ILE A 26 -1.45 0.12 -2.64
CA ILE A 26 -1.75 1.55 -2.78
C ILE A 26 -3.27 1.78 -2.75
N GLU A 27 -4.05 0.96 -3.43
CA GLU A 27 -5.51 1.02 -3.38
C GLU A 27 -6.02 0.78 -1.95
N SER A 28 -5.52 -0.28 -1.29
CA SER A 28 -5.89 -0.62 0.08
C SER A 28 -5.53 0.48 1.09
N LEU A 29 -4.34 1.08 0.92
CA LEU A 29 -3.90 2.21 1.74
C LEU A 29 -4.76 3.45 1.50
N SER A 30 -5.13 3.73 0.25
CA SER A 30 -5.99 4.87 -0.09
C SER A 30 -7.35 4.76 0.60
N LEU A 31 -7.97 3.57 0.56
CA LEU A 31 -9.22 3.30 1.27
C LEU A 31 -9.05 3.45 2.80
N ALA A 32 -7.96 2.94 3.36
CA ALA A 32 -7.69 3.08 4.79
C ALA A 32 -7.52 4.55 5.23
N VAL A 33 -6.91 5.37 4.38
CA VAL A 33 -6.77 6.82 4.61
C VAL A 33 -8.12 7.52 4.55
N GLU A 34 -8.94 7.22 3.54
CA GLU A 34 -10.31 7.77 3.44
C GLU A 34 -11.16 7.40 4.67
N ASP A 35 -11.13 6.13 5.07
CA ASP A 35 -11.80 5.66 6.29
C ASP A 35 -11.33 6.39 7.54
N PHE A 36 -10.02 6.61 7.67
CA PHE A 36 -9.44 7.33 8.80
C PHE A 36 -9.86 8.80 8.81
N LEU A 37 -9.81 9.48 7.67
CA LEU A 37 -10.29 10.86 7.55
C LEU A 37 -11.78 10.96 7.90
N GLY A 38 -12.59 9.99 7.45
CA GLY A 38 -14.00 9.88 7.82
C GLY A 38 -14.22 9.76 9.33
N THR A 39 -13.31 9.12 10.07
CA THR A 39 -13.41 9.08 11.55
C THR A 39 -13.19 10.44 12.21
N VAL A 40 -12.34 11.29 11.61
CA VAL A 40 -12.06 12.65 12.08
C VAL A 40 -13.22 13.58 11.76
N GLU A 41 -13.72 13.53 10.52
CA GLU A 41 -14.85 14.36 10.06
C GLU A 41 -16.12 14.09 10.86
N ASN A 42 -16.39 12.82 11.18
CA ASN A 42 -17.57 12.43 11.93
C ASN A 42 -17.39 12.49 13.47
N ASN A 43 -16.23 12.99 13.95
CA ASN A 43 -15.90 13.06 15.38
C ASN A 43 -16.13 11.72 16.11
N LEU A 44 -15.75 10.61 15.46
CA LEU A 44 -15.86 9.28 16.04
C LEU A 44 -14.98 9.16 17.28
N PRO A 45 -15.33 8.25 18.22
CA PRO A 45 -14.61 8.18 19.48
C PRO A 45 -13.14 7.76 19.26
N PRO A 46 -12.23 8.11 20.19
CA PRO A 46 -10.79 7.88 20.04
C PRO A 46 -10.40 6.43 19.75
N ARG A 47 -11.22 5.46 20.20
CA ARG A 47 -11.02 4.03 19.92
C ARG A 47 -11.07 3.74 18.41
N ASP A 48 -12.04 4.31 17.70
CA ASP A 48 -12.22 4.09 16.26
C ASP A 48 -11.15 4.82 15.44
N PHE A 49 -10.82 6.06 15.83
CA PHE A 49 -9.72 6.83 15.25
C PHE A 49 -8.38 6.08 15.37
N VAL A 50 -8.05 5.56 16.55
CA VAL A 50 -6.80 4.81 16.78
C VAL A 50 -6.79 3.49 16.01
N GLN A 51 -7.93 2.79 15.94
CA GLN A 51 -8.02 1.52 15.22
C GLN A 51 -7.84 1.72 13.71
N LYS A 52 -8.50 2.71 13.11
CA LYS A 52 -8.35 3.03 11.68
C LYS A 52 -6.96 3.62 11.37
N GLY A 53 -6.40 4.44 12.26
CA GLY A 53 -5.03 4.96 12.11
C GLY A 53 -3.95 3.87 12.09
N LYS A 54 -4.13 2.80 12.87
CA LYS A 54 -3.22 1.63 12.80
C LYS A 54 -3.26 0.95 11.43
N LEU A 55 -4.43 0.81 10.82
CA LEU A 55 -4.56 0.19 9.50
C LEU A 55 -3.83 1.01 8.41
N VAL A 56 -3.81 2.33 8.54
CA VAL A 56 -3.01 3.21 7.67
C VAL A 56 -1.50 3.00 7.87
N CYS A 57 -1.03 2.88 9.12
CA CYS A 57 0.41 2.71 9.40
C CYS A 57 0.95 1.32 9.05
N TYR A 58 0.14 0.28 9.24
CA TYR A 58 0.57 -1.10 9.04
C TYR A 58 0.21 -1.64 7.65
N GLY A 59 -0.62 -0.92 6.88
CA GLY A 59 -0.97 -1.24 5.50
C GLY A 59 -1.32 -2.72 5.33
N LEU A 60 -2.53 -3.11 5.77
CA LEU A 60 -3.15 -4.45 5.70
C LEU A 60 -2.19 -5.63 5.43
#